data_AF-A0A850SHJ9-F1
#
_entry.id   AF-A0A850SHJ9-F1
#
_cell.length_a   1.000
_cell.length_b   1.000
_cell.length_c   1.000
_cell.angle_alpha   90.00
_cell.angle_beta   90.00
_cell.angle_gamma   90.00
#
_symmetry.space_group_name_H-M   'P 1'
#
loop_
_entity.id
_entity.type
_entity.pdbx_description
1 polymer ?
#
loop_
_entity_poly.entity_id
_entity_poly.type
_entity_poly.pdbx_seq_one_letter_code
_entity_poly.pdbx_strand_id
1 'polypeptide(L)' 'MADDAAQRLMDAEEHRRSYTAIMKATGEVGVPFCMALAVFFTNLVIRNGVGVALVAGILTYLLVFFVVKTFFSH' A
#
# COMPACT_ATOMS: atom_id res chain seq x y z
N MET A 1 16.42 -33.37 -13.35
CA MET A 1 16.12 -33.59 -11.91
C MET A 1 16.97 -32.73 -10.98
N ALA A 2 18.30 -32.58 -11.19
CA ALA A 2 19.11 -31.62 -10.42
C ALA A 2 18.80 -30.15 -10.78
N ASP A 3 18.53 -29.86 -12.06
CA ASP A 3 18.18 -28.51 -12.52
C ASP A 3 16.84 -28.00 -11.97
N ASP A 4 15.82 -28.87 -11.84
CA ASP A 4 14.53 -28.50 -11.25
C ASP A 4 14.64 -28.10 -9.77
N ALA A 5 15.54 -28.74 -9.01
CA ALA A 5 15.73 -28.44 -7.60
C ALA A 5 16.47 -27.11 -7.40
N ALA A 6 17.48 -26.84 -8.23
CA ALA A 6 18.20 -25.57 -8.24
C ALA A 6 17.31 -24.41 -8.67
N GLN A 7 16.48 -24.61 -9.69
CA GLN A 7 15.53 -23.60 -10.18
C GLN A 7 14.45 -23.27 -9.15
N ARG A 8 13.89 -24.28 -8.46
CA ARG A 8 12.93 -24.07 -7.36
C ARG A 8 13.54 -23.33 -6.16
N LEU A 9 14.82 -23.55 -5.86
CA LEU A 9 15.51 -22.83 -4.81
C LEU A 9 15.71 -21.35 -5.17
N MET A 10 16.09 -21.07 -6.43
CA MET A 10 16.18 -19.70 -6.94
C MET A 10 14.83 -18.97 -6.90
N ASP A 11 13.76 -19.61 -7.38
CA ASP A 11 12.41 -19.03 -7.36
C ASP A 11 11.95 -18.75 -5.91
N ALA A 12 12.25 -19.66 -4.98
CA ALA A 12 11.93 -19.47 -3.56
C ALA A 12 12.71 -18.30 -2.93
N GLU A 13 13.97 -18.11 -3.29
CA GLU A 13 14.78 -16.97 -2.84
C GLU A 13 14.26 -15.64 -3.39
N GLU A 14 13.87 -15.60 -4.67
CA GLU A 14 13.33 -14.39 -5.30
C GLU A 14 11.96 -14.01 -4.73
N HIS A 15 11.08 -14.98 -4.48
CA HIS A 15 9.82 -14.77 -3.78
C HIS A 15 10.04 -14.27 -2.34
N ARG A 16 10.99 -14.85 -1.61
CA ARG A 16 11.30 -14.43 -0.25
C ARG A 16 11.83 -13.00 -0.22
N ARG A 17 12.71 -12.64 -1.15
CA ARG A 17 13.25 -11.28 -1.29
C ARG A 17 12.14 -10.26 -1.56
N SER A 18 11.27 -10.55 -2.52
CA SER A 18 10.14 -9.69 -2.87
C SER A 18 9.17 -9.53 -1.70
N TYR A 19 8.85 -10.63 -1.01
CA TYR A 19 7.99 -10.61 0.18
C TYR A 19 8.58 -9.76 1.31
N THR A 20 9.87 -9.94 1.63
CA THR A 20 10.53 -9.13 2.67
C THR A 20 10.57 -7.65 2.30
N ALA A 21 10.81 -7.31 1.03
CA ALA A 21 10.79 -5.92 0.58
C ALA A 21 9.39 -5.29 0.73
N ILE A 22 8.34 -6.00 0.32
CA ILE A 22 6.94 -5.55 0.46
C ILE A 22 6.57 -5.40 1.94
N MET A 23 6.89 -6.39 2.78
CA MET A 23 6.62 -6.36 4.22
C MET A 23 7.32 -5.19 4.89
N LYS A 24 8.58 -4.91 4.52
CA LYS A 24 9.34 -3.77 5.03
C LYS A 24 8.70 -2.45 4.63
N ALA A 25 8.41 -2.25 3.34
CA ALA A 25 7.77 -1.02 2.86
C ALA A 25 6.38 -0.82 3.47
N THR A 26 5.60 -1.89 3.60
CA THR A 26 4.28 -1.88 4.24
C THR A 26 4.38 -1.52 5.72
N GLY A 27 5.33 -2.12 6.45
CA GLY A 27 5.51 -1.85 7.87
C GLY A 27 6.06 -0.45 8.18
N GLU A 28 7.06 0.00 7.41
CA GLU A 28 7.75 1.28 7.65
C GLU A 28 6.95 2.48 7.14
N VAL A 29 6.17 2.33 6.06
CA VAL A 29 5.48 3.45 5.41
C VAL A 29 3.97 3.22 5.34
N GLY A 30 3.54 2.04 4.89
CA GLY A 30 2.12 1.74 4.68
C GLY A 30 1.28 1.85 5.96
N VAL A 31 1.68 1.14 7.02
CA VAL A 31 0.94 1.11 8.29
C VAL A 31 0.87 2.49 8.95
N PRO A 32 2.00 3.23 9.13
CA PRO A 32 1.93 4.59 9.68
C PRO A 32 1.07 5.54 8.84
N PHE A 33 1.14 5.45 7.51
CA PHE A 33 0.36 6.30 6.63
C PHE A 33 -1.15 6.01 6.73
N CYS A 34 -1.54 4.73 6.75
CA CYS A 34 -2.93 4.32 6.97
C CYS A 34 -3.48 4.83 8.31
N MET A 35 -2.67 4.75 9.38
CA MET A 35 -3.04 5.29 10.69
C MET A 35 -3.19 6.81 10.66
N ALA A 36 -2.29 7.53 10.00
CA ALA A 36 -2.38 8.97 9.84
C ALA A 36 -3.64 9.39 9.07
N LEU A 37 -3.99 8.68 7.99
CA LEU A 37 -5.23 8.93 7.24
C LEU A 37 -6.48 8.68 8.10
N ALA A 38 -6.50 7.60 8.88
CA ALA A 38 -7.62 7.30 9.76
C ALA A 38 -7.85 8.44 10.79
N VAL A 39 -6.78 8.92 11.42
CA VAL A 39 -6.85 10.05 12.36
C VAL A 39 -7.28 11.34 11.64
N PHE A 40 -6.74 11.61 10.45
CA PHE A 40 -7.09 12.78 9.65
C PHE A 40 -8.59 12.80 9.32
N PHE A 41 -9.13 11.71 8.75
CA PHE A 41 -10.54 11.64 8.39
C PHE A 41 -11.46 11.64 9.60
N THR A 42 -11.05 11.01 10.70
CA THR A 42 -11.80 11.06 11.97
C THR A 42 -11.92 12.51 12.46
N ASN A 43 -10.81 13.26 12.51
CA ASN A 43 -10.83 14.67 12.88
C ASN A 43 -11.60 15.54 11.89
N LEU A 44 -11.54 15.21 10.59
CA LEU A 44 -12.24 15.93 9.54
C LEU A 44 -13.77 15.81 9.72
N VAL A 45 -14.26 14.60 10.01
CA VAL A 45 -15.69 14.34 10.30
C VAL A 45 -16.12 15.11 11.55
N ILE A 46 -15.32 15.06 12.63
CA ILE A 46 -15.67 15.73 13.90
C ILE A 46 -15.77 17.25 13.73
N ARG A 47 -14.86 17.87 12.97
CA ARG A 47 -14.75 19.34 12.87
C ARG A 47 -15.55 19.95 11.72
N ASN A 48 -15.67 19.27 10.59
CA ASN A 48 -16.25 19.82 9.36
C ASN A 48 -17.49 19.03 8.88
N GLY A 49 -17.87 17.98 9.60
CA GLY A 49 -19.02 17.14 9.29
C GLY A 49 -18.75 16.12 8.18
N VAL A 50 -19.74 15.26 7.96
CA VAL A 50 -19.65 14.09 7.06
C VAL A 50 -19.51 14.51 5.59
N GLY A 51 -20.18 15.59 5.16
CA GLY A 51 -20.16 16.03 3.77
C GLY A 51 -18.76 16.38 3.27
N VAL A 52 -18.01 17.18 4.04
CA VAL A 52 -16.62 17.56 3.71
C VAL A 52 -15.70 16.34 3.74
N ALA A 53 -15.90 15.44 4.71
CA ALA A 53 -15.12 14.22 4.81
C ALA A 53 -15.31 13.28 3.62
N LEU A 54 -16.53 13.15 3.08
CA LEU A 54 -16.81 12.35 1.89
C LEU A 54 -16.11 12.92 0.65
N VAL A 55 -16.19 14.24 0.44
CA VAL A 55 -15.50 14.89 -0.70
C VAL A 55 -13.99 14.69 -0.60
N ALA A 56 -13.41 14.92 0.57
CA ALA A 56 -11.98 14.66 0.80
C ALA A 56 -11.64 13.18 0.61
N GLY A 57 -12.51 12.25 1.02
CA GLY A 57 -12.34 10.81 0.83
C GLY A 57 -12.28 10.42 -0.65
N ILE A 58 -13.18 10.98 -1.47
CA ILE A 58 -13.19 10.77 -2.93
C ILE A 58 -11.89 11.31 -3.54
N LEU A 59 -11.47 12.52 -3.17
CA LEU A 59 -10.23 13.12 -3.68
C LEU A 59 -9.00 12.26 -3.32
N THR A 60 -8.90 11.81 -2.07
CA THR A 60 -7.82 10.93 -1.63
C THR A 60 -7.84 9.59 -2.37
N TYR A 61 -9.02 9.00 -2.58
CA TYR A 61 -9.16 7.76 -3.36
C TYR A 61 -8.66 7.94 -4.80
N LEU A 62 -9.08 9.01 -5.48
CA LEU A 62 -8.62 9.31 -6.84
C LEU A 62 -7.10 9.50 -6.89
N LEU A 63 -6.53 10.22 -5.92
CA LEU A 63 -5.08 10.41 -5.84
C LEU A 63 -4.35 9.08 -5.69
N VAL A 64 -4.79 8.20 -4.78
CA VAL A 64 -4.20 6.87 -4.59
C VAL A 64 -4.34 6.04 -5.86
N PHE A 65 -5.50 6.08 -6.51
CA PHE A 65 -5.72 5.38 -7.78
C PHE A 65 -4.73 5.81 -8.86
N PHE A 66 -4.49 7.12 -9.03
CA PHE A 66 -3.51 7.62 -9.99
C PHE A 66 -2.09 7.20 -9.64
N VAL A 67 -1.68 7.31 -8.37
CA VAL A 67 -0.36 6.87 -7.92
C VAL A 67 -0.16 5.39 -8.21
N VAL A 68 -1.08 4.53 -7.77
CA VAL A 68 -1.00 3.08 -8.02
C VAL A 68 -0.95 2.78 -9.51
N LYS A 69 -1.80 3.42 -10.31
CA LYS A 69 -1.81 3.23 -11.76
C LYS A 69 -0.48 3.66 -12.40
N THR A 70 0.12 4.78 -11.98
CA THR A 70 1.41 5.23 -12.53
C THR A 70 2.58 4.33 -12.14
N PHE A 71 2.59 3.78 -10.93
CA PHE A 71 3.72 2.99 -10.43
C PHE A 71 3.64 1.49 -10.78
N PHE A 72 2.44 0.92 -10.87
CA PHE A 72 2.25 -0.53 -11.10
C PHE A 72 1.79 -0.91 -12.51
N SER A 73 1.57 0.07 -13.40
CA SER A 73 1.20 -0.19 -14.80
C SER A 73 2.41 -0.25 -15.75
N HIS A 74 3.60 -0.50 -15.21
CA HIS A 74 4.86 -0.70 -15.95
C HIS A 74 5.18 -2.18 -16.15
#